data_AF-A0AAD7EJY4-F1
#
_entry.id   AF-A0AAD7EJY4-F1
#
_cell.length_a   1.000
_cell.length_b   1.000
_cell.length_c   1.000
_cell.angle_alpha   90.00
_cell.angle_beta   90.00
_cell.angle_gamma   90.00
#
_symmetry.space_group_name_H-M   'P 1'
#
loop_
_entity.id
_entity.type
_entity.pdbx_description
1 polymer ?
#
loop_
_entity_poly.entity_id
_entity_poly.type
_entity_poly.pdbx_seq_one_letter_code
_entity_poly.pdbx_strand_id
1 'polypeptide(L)'
;GRISKIIAQERDGKPTAALILVETFIVSDLKDRRLNMPILLPAERGMALVKPKEIMFEFNAQHDCFTCGCAMESVPILQERIVTDRTEQKVKHSPESRFILNMHALHNAHSIREVLPRSLTSPVPYLQDRLASHTRFAEQLRITGPAKRAATRDKTQETRTQN
;
A
#
# COMPACT_ATOMS: atom_id res chain seq x y z
N GLY A 1 -2.33 11.67 -8.99
CA GLY A 1 -3.57 12.26 -8.43
C GLY A 1 -4.63 11.19 -8.28
N ARG A 2 -5.81 11.54 -7.76
CA ARG A 2 -6.97 10.63 -7.63
C ARG A 2 -8.04 11.04 -8.63
N ILE A 3 -8.48 10.12 -9.50
CA ILE A 3 -9.55 10.41 -10.45
C ILE A 3 -10.85 10.60 -9.66
N SER A 4 -11.48 11.76 -9.80
CA SER A 4 -12.77 12.07 -9.18
C SER A 4 -13.92 11.81 -10.15
N LYS A 5 -13.77 12.23 -11.42
CA LYS A 5 -14.77 12.06 -12.48
C LYS A 5 -14.13 11.88 -13.84
N ILE A 6 -14.80 11.14 -14.71
CA ILE A 6 -14.50 11.04 -16.14
C ILE A 6 -15.71 11.59 -16.88
N ILE A 7 -15.49 12.59 -17.73
CA ILE A 7 -16.52 13.25 -18.54
C ILE A 7 -16.26 12.89 -19.99
N ALA A 8 -17.16 12.14 -20.60
CA ALA A 8 -17.10 11.81 -22.02
C ALA A 8 -18.09 12.68 -22.80
N GLN A 9 -17.65 13.26 -23.91
CA GLN A 9 -18.52 13.88 -24.88
C GLN A 9 -18.97 12.82 -25.89
N GLU A 10 -20.28 12.64 -26.01
CA GLU A 10 -20.87 11.72 -26.95
C GLU A 10 -21.41 12.45 -28.18
N ARG A 11 -21.20 11.84 -29.36
CA ARG A 11 -21.90 12.19 -30.61
C ARG A 11 -22.31 10.89 -31.27
N ASP A 12 -23.58 10.77 -31.65
CA ASP A 12 -24.17 9.59 -32.28
C ASP A 12 -23.92 8.28 -31.50
N GLY A 13 -23.99 8.35 -30.16
CA GLY A 13 -23.78 7.21 -29.27
C GLY A 13 -22.33 6.72 -29.17
N LYS A 14 -21.36 7.50 -29.70
CA LYS A 14 -19.93 7.19 -29.61
C LYS A 14 -19.18 8.27 -28.81
N PRO A 15 -18.27 7.88 -27.89
CA PRO A 15 -17.41 8.85 -27.21
C PRO A 15 -16.42 9.46 -28.20
N THR A 16 -16.46 10.78 -28.34
CA THR A 16 -15.62 11.56 -29.28
C THR A 16 -14.47 12.27 -28.58
N ALA A 17 -14.67 12.69 -27.34
CA ALA A 17 -13.64 13.30 -26.50
C ALA A 17 -13.90 12.91 -25.04
N ALA A 18 -12.86 12.94 -24.22
CA ALA A 18 -12.98 12.76 -22.78
C ALA A 18 -12.07 13.72 -22.02
N LEU A 19 -12.56 14.16 -20.86
CA LEU A 19 -11.84 14.96 -19.89
C LEU A 19 -11.92 14.26 -18.54
N ILE A 20 -10.82 14.27 -17.81
CA ILE A 20 -10.69 13.60 -16.51
C ILE A 20 -10.48 14.67 -15.46
N LEU A 21 -11.34 14.70 -14.46
CA LEU A 21 -11.17 15.53 -13.27
C LEU A 21 -10.36 14.74 -12.24
N VAL A 22 -9.18 15.24 -11.92
CA VAL A 22 -8.20 14.59 -11.03
C VAL A 22 -7.95 15.48 -9.84
N GLU A 23 -8.13 14.94 -8.64
CA GLU A 23 -7.64 15.55 -7.42
C GLU A 23 -6.11 15.47 -7.39
N THR A 24 -5.49 16.60 -7.08
CA THR A 24 -4.04 16.77 -7.18
C THR A 24 -3.37 16.72 -5.81
N PHE A 25 -2.17 16.14 -5.80
CA PHE A 25 -1.37 15.96 -4.61
C PHE A 25 0.06 16.37 -4.92
N ILE A 26 0.75 16.93 -3.94
CA ILE A 26 2.19 17.17 -3.96
C ILE A 26 2.91 16.00 -3.31
N VAL A 27 4.08 15.66 -3.85
CA VAL A 27 4.99 14.71 -3.20
C VAL A 27 5.82 15.50 -2.20
N SER A 28 5.81 15.07 -0.94
CA SER A 28 6.66 15.64 0.10
C SER A 28 8.13 15.30 -0.14
N ASP A 29 9.03 16.22 0.18
CA ASP A 29 10.48 15.96 0.20
C ASP A 29 10.90 15.02 1.33
N LEU A 30 9.99 14.76 2.28
CA LEU A 30 10.17 13.85 3.39
C LEU A 30 9.49 12.51 3.14
N LYS A 31 10.10 11.46 3.68
CA LYS A 31 9.49 10.13 3.77
C LYS A 31 8.73 9.97 5.07
N ASP A 32 7.75 9.07 5.04
CA ASP A 32 7.12 8.57 6.25
C ASP A 32 8.16 7.92 7.17
N ARG A 33 8.08 8.22 8.47
CA ARG A 33 9.08 7.78 9.46
C ARG A 33 9.02 6.29 9.74
N ARG A 34 7.86 5.67 9.59
CA ARG A 34 7.63 4.27 9.94
C ARG A 34 7.91 3.35 8.76
N LEU A 35 7.41 3.70 7.58
CA LEU A 35 7.49 2.89 6.37
C LEU A 35 8.61 3.33 5.42
N ASN A 36 9.24 4.48 5.66
CA ASN A 36 10.31 5.02 4.81
C ASN A 36 9.86 5.15 3.35
N MET A 37 8.65 5.67 3.14
CA MET A 37 8.00 5.82 1.85
C MET A 37 7.63 7.27 1.55
N PRO A 38 7.53 7.69 0.27
CA PRO A 38 7.12 9.04 -0.09
C PRO A 38 5.72 9.36 0.42
N ILE A 39 5.53 10.60 0.86
CA ILE A 39 4.24 11.10 1.35
C ILE A 39 3.58 11.95 0.27
N LEU A 40 2.28 11.77 0.08
CA LEU A 40 1.42 12.60 -0.76
C LEU A 40 0.56 13.49 0.14
N LEU A 41 0.60 14.80 -0.12
CA LEU A 41 -0.20 15.82 0.57
C LEU A 41 -1.12 16.52 -0.42
N PRO A 42 -2.27 17.07 -0.01
CA PRO A 42 -3.17 17.77 -0.93
C PRO A 42 -2.45 18.97 -1.55
N ALA A 43 -2.62 19.18 -2.85
CA ALA A 43 -2.11 20.38 -3.51
C ALA A 43 -3.05 21.57 -3.27
N GLU A 44 -2.54 22.81 -3.27
CA GLU A 44 -3.33 24.02 -3.01
C GLU A 44 -4.53 24.21 -3.96
N ARG A 45 -4.34 23.94 -5.26
CA ARG A 45 -5.43 24.00 -6.25
C ARG A 45 -6.43 22.85 -6.11
N GLY A 46 -6.03 21.75 -5.45
CA GLY A 46 -6.86 20.58 -5.11
C GLY A 46 -7.34 19.74 -6.30
N MET A 47 -7.56 20.33 -7.47
CA MET A 47 -8.18 19.70 -8.64
C MET A 47 -7.53 20.17 -9.95
N ALA A 48 -7.45 19.28 -10.93
CA ALA A 48 -7.01 19.56 -12.28
C ALA A 48 -7.89 18.83 -13.31
N LEU A 49 -8.12 19.47 -14.45
CA LEU A 49 -8.80 18.88 -15.60
C LEU A 49 -7.73 18.47 -16.62
N VAL A 50 -7.66 17.18 -16.95
CA VAL A 50 -6.64 16.63 -17.85
C VAL A 50 -7.27 15.77 -18.94
N LYS A 51 -6.57 15.63 -20.06
CA LYS A 51 -6.93 14.69 -21.12
C LYS A 51 -6.47 13.27 -20.74
N PRO A 52 -7.15 12.21 -21.21
CA PRO A 52 -6.73 10.83 -20.95
C PRO A 52 -5.27 10.54 -21.30
N LYS A 53 -4.76 11.14 -22.38
CA LYS A 53 -3.36 10.97 -22.84
C LYS A 53 -2.32 11.59 -21.89
N GLU A 54 -2.72 12.41 -20.93
CA GLU A 54 -1.84 13.03 -19.93
C GLU A 54 -1.71 12.15 -18.67
N ILE A 55 -2.52 11.10 -18.53
CA ILE A 55 -2.38 10.12 -17.45
C ILE A 55 -1.31 9.11 -17.85
N MET A 56 -0.19 9.11 -17.14
CA MET A 56 0.98 8.29 -17.48
C MET A 56 0.84 6.84 -17.02
N PHE A 57 0.52 6.62 -15.74
CA PHE A 57 0.40 5.30 -15.14
C PHE A 57 -0.36 5.35 -13.81
N GLU A 58 -0.89 4.21 -13.39
CA GLU A 58 -1.46 4.04 -12.06
C GLU A 58 -0.39 3.68 -11.03
N PHE A 59 -0.60 4.10 -9.78
CA PHE A 59 0.25 3.77 -8.66
C PHE A 59 -0.59 3.48 -7.42
N ASN A 60 -0.03 2.71 -6.49
CA ASN A 60 -0.70 2.38 -5.24
C ASN A 60 -0.41 3.46 -4.19
N ALA A 61 -1.44 4.18 -3.76
CA ALA A 61 -1.40 5.09 -2.62
C ALA A 61 -2.32 4.60 -1.51
N GLN A 62 -1.85 4.69 -0.26
CA GLN A 62 -2.57 4.21 0.92
C GLN A 62 -2.72 5.35 1.92
N HIS A 63 -3.83 5.41 2.64
CA HIS A 63 -4.04 6.44 3.66
C HIS A 63 -3.03 6.27 4.81
N ASP A 64 -2.40 7.36 5.25
CA ASP A 64 -1.46 7.33 6.39
C ASP A 64 -2.24 7.26 7.72
N CYS A 65 -2.86 6.12 7.96
CA CYS A 65 -3.75 5.93 9.10
C CYS A 65 -3.05 6.11 10.45
N PHE A 66 -1.76 5.82 10.50
CA PHE A 66 -0.98 5.90 11.72
C PHE A 66 -0.73 7.36 12.09
N THR A 67 -0.26 8.18 11.13
CA THR A 67 -0.03 9.61 11.38
C THR A 67 -1.34 10.36 11.60
N CYS A 68 -2.38 10.02 10.85
CA CYS A 68 -3.69 10.66 10.97
C CYS A 68 -4.54 10.18 12.16
N GLY A 69 -4.08 9.18 12.93
CA GLY A 69 -4.79 8.68 14.11
C GLY A 69 -6.16 8.08 13.79
N CYS A 70 -6.29 7.35 12.69
CA CYS A 70 -7.56 6.73 12.28
C CYS A 70 -8.07 5.75 13.35
N ALA A 71 -9.39 5.80 13.60
CA ALA A 71 -10.02 4.94 14.59
C ALA A 71 -10.36 3.56 14.01
N MET A 72 -10.53 2.57 14.89
CA MET A 72 -11.17 1.30 14.53
C MET A 72 -12.67 1.43 14.75
N GLU A 73 -13.47 0.89 13.83
CA GLU A 73 -14.92 0.86 13.88
C GLU A 73 -15.40 -0.58 13.66
N SER A 74 -16.38 -1.00 14.47
CA SER A 74 -17.04 -2.28 14.28
C SER A 74 -18.10 -2.14 13.19
N VAL A 75 -17.93 -2.86 12.09
CA VAL A 75 -18.85 -2.81 10.96
C VAL A 75 -19.43 -4.21 10.70
N PRO A 76 -20.69 -4.32 10.25
CA PRO A 76 -21.26 -5.60 9.88
C PRO A 76 -20.52 -6.21 8.67
N ILE A 77 -20.30 -7.52 8.71
CA ILE A 77 -19.74 -8.28 7.60
C ILE A 77 -20.83 -8.45 6.54
N LEU A 78 -20.49 -8.12 5.29
CA LEU A 78 -21.32 -8.37 4.12
C LEU A 78 -20.87 -9.66 3.44
N GLN A 79 -21.79 -10.62 3.29
CA GLN A 79 -21.58 -11.84 2.49
C GLN A 79 -22.61 -11.86 1.37
N GLU A 80 -22.17 -11.96 0.11
CA GLU A 80 -23.06 -11.96 -1.07
C GLU A 80 -24.01 -10.73 -1.12
N ARG A 81 -23.55 -9.57 -0.60
CA ARG A 81 -24.34 -8.34 -0.40
C ARG A 81 -25.43 -8.42 0.68
N ILE A 82 -25.47 -9.49 1.46
CA ILE A 82 -26.35 -9.66 2.62
C ILE A 82 -25.58 -9.29 3.89
N VAL A 83 -26.19 -8.44 4.72
CA VAL A 83 -25.67 -8.08 6.05
C VAL A 83 -25.80 -9.30 6.96
N THR A 84 -24.69 -9.72 7.55
CA THR A 84 -24.67 -10.79 8.55
C THR A 84 -24.68 -10.21 9.96
N ASP A 85 -25.04 -11.03 10.96
CA ASP A 85 -24.97 -10.65 12.37
C ASP A 85 -23.53 -10.57 12.91
N ARG A 86 -22.54 -10.97 12.09
CA ARG A 86 -21.13 -10.90 12.45
C ARG A 86 -20.60 -9.50 12.15
N THR A 87 -19.77 -9.01 13.05
CA THR A 87 -19.05 -7.74 12.85
C THR A 87 -17.56 -7.99 12.72
N GLU A 88 -16.89 -7.07 12.03
CA GLU A 88 -15.44 -7.02 11.93
C GLU A 88 -14.93 -5.62 12.27
N GLN A 89 -13.69 -5.55 12.73
CA GLN A 89 -13.02 -4.28 13.00
C GLN A 89 -12.42 -3.75 11.69
N LYS A 90 -12.93 -2.62 11.20
CA LYS A 90 -12.39 -1.89 10.06
C LYS A 90 -11.79 -0.56 10.49
N VAL A 91 -10.80 -0.09 9.74
CA VAL A 91 -10.23 1.24 9.96
C VAL A 91 -11.20 2.29 9.43
N LYS A 92 -11.63 3.20 10.31
CA LYS A 92 -12.37 4.40 9.98
C LYS A 92 -11.38 5.54 9.71
N HIS A 93 -11.21 5.86 8.44
CA HIS A 93 -10.28 6.90 8.03
C HIS A 93 -10.71 8.29 8.51
N SER A 94 -9.74 9.06 9.01
CA SER A 94 -9.91 10.48 9.27
C SER A 94 -10.15 11.25 7.95
N PRO A 95 -10.80 12.43 7.98
CA PRO A 95 -10.92 13.28 6.80
C PRO A 95 -9.57 13.87 6.33
N GLU A 96 -8.52 13.80 7.14
CA GLU A 96 -7.20 14.30 6.77
C GLU A 96 -6.65 13.54 5.54
N SER A 97 -6.38 14.29 4.48
CA SER A 97 -5.98 13.75 3.18
C SER A 97 -4.47 13.61 3.07
N ARG A 98 -3.90 12.72 3.88
CA ARG A 98 -2.48 12.36 3.85
C ARG A 98 -2.32 10.91 3.43
N PHE A 99 -1.48 10.68 2.42
CA PHE A 99 -1.30 9.35 1.85
C PHE A 99 0.18 8.98 1.76
N ILE A 100 0.46 7.69 1.78
CA ILE A 100 1.76 7.10 1.56
C ILE A 100 1.75 6.48 0.18
N LEU A 101 2.74 6.81 -0.65
CA LEU A 101 2.97 6.15 -1.91
C LEU A 101 3.65 4.80 -1.67
N ASN A 102 2.94 3.71 -1.95
CA ASN A 102 3.42 2.38 -1.66
C ASN A 102 4.51 1.96 -2.66
N MET A 103 5.76 2.06 -2.22
CA MET A 103 6.94 1.70 -3.02
C MET A 103 7.23 0.19 -3.07
N HIS A 104 6.44 -0.63 -2.37
CA HIS A 104 6.55 -2.09 -2.39
C HIS A 104 5.57 -2.76 -3.36
N ALA A 105 4.61 -2.01 -3.91
CA ALA A 105 3.77 -2.50 -4.98
C ALA A 105 4.61 -2.83 -6.22
N LEU A 106 4.40 -4.01 -6.80
CA LEU A 106 5.18 -4.49 -7.95
C LEU A 106 4.78 -3.78 -9.26
N HIS A 107 3.54 -3.34 -9.37
CA HIS A 107 3.01 -2.67 -10.56
C HIS A 107 3.63 -1.27 -10.71
N ASN A 108 4.14 -0.97 -11.91
CA ASN A 108 4.71 0.33 -12.31
C ASN A 108 5.84 0.89 -11.41
N ALA A 109 6.50 0.02 -10.63
CA ALA A 109 7.57 0.44 -9.73
C ALA A 109 8.73 1.14 -10.45
N HIS A 110 9.01 0.77 -11.70
CA HIS A 110 10.03 1.43 -12.53
C HIS A 110 9.61 2.86 -12.90
N SER A 111 8.37 3.05 -13.37
CA SER A 111 7.83 4.36 -13.76
C SER A 111 7.77 5.32 -12.56
N ILE A 112 7.38 4.81 -11.38
CA ILE A 112 7.41 5.60 -10.14
C ILE A 112 8.83 6.08 -9.83
N ARG A 113 9.84 5.22 -9.97
CA ARG A 113 11.24 5.58 -9.69
C ARG A 113 11.84 6.55 -10.69
N GLU A 114 11.33 6.55 -11.93
CA GLU A 114 11.75 7.47 -12.98
C GLU A 114 11.22 8.89 -12.74
N VAL A 115 9.97 9.00 -12.27
CA VAL A 115 9.33 10.31 -12.02
C VAL A 115 9.73 10.93 -10.68
N LEU A 116 10.03 10.11 -9.66
CA LEU A 116 10.36 10.61 -8.33
C LEU A 116 11.84 10.95 -8.15
N PRO A 117 12.17 11.97 -7.32
CA PRO A 117 13.53 12.24 -6.90
C PRO A 117 14.23 11.01 -6.30
N ARG A 118 15.53 10.86 -6.59
CA ARG A 118 16.34 9.74 -6.08
C ARG A 118 16.42 9.70 -4.55
N SER A 119 16.34 10.85 -3.87
CA SER A 119 16.25 10.94 -2.41
C SER A 119 15.06 10.16 -1.85
N LEU A 120 13.96 10.08 -2.62
CA LEU A 120 12.73 9.42 -2.23
C LEU A 120 12.71 7.91 -2.58
N THR A 121 13.57 7.46 -3.47
CA THR A 121 13.51 6.11 -4.05
C THR A 121 14.77 5.27 -3.81
N SER A 122 15.86 5.90 -3.37
CA SER A 122 17.10 5.20 -3.06
C SER A 122 16.88 4.14 -1.97
N PRO A 123 17.36 2.89 -2.17
CA PRO A 123 17.37 1.89 -1.12
C PRO A 123 18.07 2.42 0.12
N VAL A 124 17.48 2.21 1.30
CA VAL A 124 18.10 2.51 2.58
C VAL A 124 18.54 1.18 3.19
N PRO A 125 19.82 1.02 3.59
CA PRO A 125 20.26 -0.18 4.28
C PRO A 125 19.41 -0.43 5.52
N TYR A 126 18.75 -1.58 5.58
CA TYR A 126 17.98 -2.01 6.75
C TYR A 126 18.90 -2.37 7.92
N LEU A 127 20.08 -2.91 7.61
CA LEU A 127 21.09 -3.32 8.59
C LEU A 127 22.33 -2.45 8.43
N GLN A 128 22.82 -1.91 9.54
CA GLN A 128 24.07 -1.13 9.58
C GLN A 128 25.28 -2.05 9.39
N ASP A 129 25.36 -3.13 10.19
CA ASP A 129 26.32 -4.21 9.99
C ASP A 129 25.57 -5.48 9.56
N ARG A 130 25.64 -5.76 8.27
CA ARG A 130 25.05 -6.94 7.68
C ARG A 130 25.69 -8.22 8.21
N LEU A 131 27.01 -8.26 8.38
CA LEU A 131 27.72 -9.48 8.77
C LEU A 131 27.39 -9.86 10.22
N ALA A 132 27.50 -8.91 11.15
CA ALA A 132 27.14 -9.15 12.55
C ALA A 132 25.67 -9.60 12.69
N SER A 133 24.77 -8.98 11.93
CA SER A 133 23.35 -9.37 11.91
C SER A 133 23.17 -10.79 11.40
N HIS A 134 23.84 -11.17 10.31
CA HIS A 134 23.80 -12.52 9.76
C HIS A 134 24.35 -13.56 10.75
N THR A 135 25.47 -13.28 11.42
CA THR A 135 26.04 -14.17 12.45
C THR A 135 25.04 -14.39 13.59
N ARG A 136 24.46 -13.31 14.11
CA ARG A 136 23.43 -13.37 15.16
C ARG A 136 22.21 -14.20 14.74
N PHE A 137 21.72 -13.98 13.51
CA PHE A 137 20.59 -14.75 12.99
C PHE A 137 20.94 -16.24 12.82
N ALA A 138 22.15 -16.55 12.36
CA ALA A 138 22.62 -17.92 12.21
C ALA A 138 22.74 -18.64 13.57
N GLU A 139 23.27 -17.97 14.60
CA GLU A 139 23.32 -18.50 15.97
C GLU A 139 21.93 -18.81 16.50
N GLN A 140 20.98 -17.89 16.34
CA GLN A 140 19.60 -18.10 16.76
C GLN A 140 18.94 -19.26 15.99
N LEU A 141 19.23 -19.40 14.69
CA LEU A 141 18.71 -20.49 13.85
C LEU A 141 19.31 -21.85 14.20
N ARG A 142 20.56 -21.92 14.67
CA ARG A 142 21.17 -23.18 15.13
C ARG A 142 20.44 -23.75 16.35
N ILE A 143 19.90 -22.89 17.20
CA ILE A 143 19.11 -23.29 18.38
C ILE A 143 17.65 -23.58 17.98
N THR A 144 17.00 -22.61 17.32
CA THR A 144 15.55 -22.69 17.04
C THR A 144 15.21 -23.63 15.88
N GLY A 145 16.12 -23.81 14.92
CA GLY A 145 15.93 -24.63 13.74
C GLY A 145 15.70 -26.12 14.06
N PRO A 146 16.59 -26.79 14.83
CA PRO A 146 16.38 -28.17 15.25
C PRO A 146 15.08 -28.36 16.03
N ALA A 147 14.78 -27.47 16.98
CA ALA A 147 13.54 -27.51 17.77
C ALA A 147 12.29 -27.44 16.88
N LYS A 148 12.25 -26.49 15.92
CA LYS A 148 11.14 -26.38 14.97
C LYS A 148 11.02 -27.62 14.09
N ARG A 149 12.14 -28.17 13.59
CA ARG A 149 12.13 -29.38 12.76
C ARG A 149 11.64 -30.62 13.52
N ALA A 150 12.03 -30.77 14.79
CA ALA A 150 11.52 -31.83 15.65
C ALA A 150 10.00 -31.71 15.82
N ALA A 151 9.52 -30.52 16.22
CA ALA A 151 8.08 -30.27 16.37
C ALA A 151 7.28 -30.51 15.07
N THR A 152 7.84 -30.17 13.89
CA THR A 152 7.19 -30.48 12.61
C THR A 152 7.14 -31.98 12.33
N ARG A 153 8.21 -32.72 12.66
CA ARG A 153 8.23 -34.20 12.52
C ARG A 153 7.18 -34.84 13.41
N ASP A 154 7.10 -34.42 14.67
CA ASP A 154 6.14 -34.96 15.65
C ASP A 154 4.70 -34.75 15.17
N LYS A 155 4.34 -33.52 14.77
CA LYS A 155 3.02 -33.20 14.20
C LYS A 155 2.71 -33.99 12.92
N THR A 156 3.70 -34.20 12.06
CA THR A 156 3.52 -34.99 10.83
C THR A 156 3.26 -36.46 11.17
N GLN A 157 3.93 -37.00 12.19
CA GLN A 157 3.72 -38.36 12.66
C GLN A 157 2.34 -38.52 13.29
N GLU A 158 1.90 -37.59 14.14
CA GLU A 158 0.55 -37.55 14.72
C GLU A 158 -0.54 -37.55 13.62
N THR A 159 -0.37 -36.70 12.59
CA THR A 159 -1.32 -36.60 11.47
C THR A 159 -1.38 -37.90 10.64
N ARG A 160 -0.27 -38.64 10.55
CA ARG A 160 -0.20 -39.94 9.84
C ARG A 160 -0.75 -41.11 10.64
N THR A 161 -0.74 -41.03 11.97
CA THR A 161 -1.34 -42.06 12.84
C THR A 161 -2.85 -41.90 13.01
N GLN A 162 -3.40 -40.72 12.68
CA GLN A 162 -4.84 -40.43 12.76
C GLN A 162 -5.62 -40.70 11.47
N ASN A 163 -4.94 -40.92 10.33
CA ASN A 163 -5.53 -41.30 9.04
C ASN A 163 -5.24 -42.77 8.72
#